data_AF-A0A9W6D5K2-F1
#
_entry.id   AF-A0A9W6D5K2-F1
#
_cell.length_a   1.000
_cell.length_b   1.000
_cell.length_c   1.000
_cell.angle_alpha   90.00
_cell.angle_beta   90.00
_cell.angle_gamma   90.00
#
_symmetry.space_group_name_H-M   'P 1'
#
loop_
_entity.id
_entity.type
_entity.pdbx_description
1 polymer ?
#
loop_
_entity_poly.entity_id
_entity_poly.type
_entity_poly.pdbx_seq_one_letter_code
_entity_poly.pdbx_strand_id
1 'polypeptide(L)' 'MADLKSMLEKIGDHIGQSQGYVELKGLDAVYRYLIDKYSWRPDEVRNLSLEDLKLLLAGYEEKATTDWI' A
#
# COMPACT_ATOMS: atom_id res chain seq x y z
N MET A 1 3.30 17.75 0.72
CA MET A 1 2.23 16.81 0.31
C MET A 1 2.66 15.90 -0.84
N ALA A 2 3.41 16.38 -1.84
CA ALA A 2 3.94 15.53 -2.91
C ALA A 2 4.82 14.36 -2.41
N ASP A 3 5.59 14.59 -1.34
CA ASP A 3 6.52 13.60 -0.80
C ASP A 3 5.81 12.37 -0.20
N LEU A 4 4.71 12.60 0.53
CA LEU A 4 3.95 11.50 1.14
C LEU A 4 3.27 10.63 0.09
N LYS A 5 2.66 11.23 -0.93
CA LYS A 5 2.05 10.48 -2.04
C LYS A 5 3.09 9.63 -2.76
N SER A 6 4.26 10.22 -3.06
CA SER A 6 5.35 9.49 -3.73
C SER A 6 5.89 8.33 -2.89
N MET A 7 6.03 8.52 -1.57
CA MET A 7 6.39 7.44 -0.64
C MET A 7 5.36 6.29 -0.69
N LEU A 8 4.07 6.60 -0.60
CA LEU A 8 2.99 5.61 -0.65
C LEU A 8 2.92 4.90 -2.01
N GLU A 9 3.20 5.61 -3.10
CA GLU A 9 3.28 4.99 -4.43
C GLU A 9 4.43 3.97 -4.51
N LYS A 10 5.61 4.28 -3.97
CA LYS A 10 6.72 3.32 -3.90
C LYS A 10 6.38 2.10 -3.05
N ILE A 11 5.76 2.30 -1.89
CA ILE A 11 5.27 1.19 -1.04
C ILE A 11 4.27 0.34 -1.83
N GLY A 12 3.37 0.98 -2.57
CA GLY A 12 2.43 0.32 -3.47
C GLY A 12 3.09 -0.52 -4.55
N ASP A 13 4.13 -0.01 -5.21
CA ASP A 13 4.87 -0.78 -6.21
C ASP A 13 5.54 -2.01 -5.58
N HIS A 14 6.10 -1.89 -4.37
CA HIS A 14 6.64 -3.02 -3.62
C HIS A 14 5.56 -4.03 -3.21
N ILE A 15 4.38 -3.56 -2.78
CA ILE A 15 3.21 -4.41 -2.52
C ILE A 15 2.81 -5.17 -3.77
N GLY A 16 2.68 -4.49 -4.91
CA GLY A 16 2.29 -5.10 -6.17
C GLY A 16 3.24 -6.22 -6.59
N GLN A 17 4.55 -5.99 -6.44
CA GLN A 17 5.58 -7.02 -6.69
C GLN A 17 5.47 -8.20 -5.72
N SER A 18 5.33 -7.94 -4.42
CA SER A 18 5.27 -8.97 -3.38
C SER A 18 4.01 -9.84 -3.46
N GLN A 19 2.86 -9.24 -3.80
CA GLN A 19 1.57 -9.92 -3.87
C GLN A 19 1.25 -10.47 -5.27
N GLY A 20 2.11 -10.23 -6.27
CA GLY A 20 1.89 -10.68 -7.64
C GLY A 20 0.78 -9.91 -8.38
N TYR A 21 0.52 -8.66 -8.02
CA TYR A 21 -0.44 -7.80 -8.71
C TYR A 21 0.19 -7.24 -10.01
N VAL A 22 0.16 -8.03 -11.08
CA VAL A 22 0.86 -7.74 -12.35
C VAL A 22 0.50 -6.38 -12.97
N GLU A 23 -0.75 -5.94 -12.79
CA GLU A 23 -1.27 -4.72 -13.43
C GLU A 23 -1.44 -3.54 -12.47
N LEU A 24 -1.27 -3.74 -11.16
CA LEU A 24 -1.51 -2.70 -10.16
C LEU A 24 -0.18 -2.07 -9.71
N LYS A 25 -0.16 -0.74 -9.66
CA LYS A 25 1.00 0.08 -9.29
C LYS A 25 0.58 1.18 -8.34
N GLY A 26 1.55 1.73 -7.61
CA GLY A 26 1.32 2.88 -6.74
C GLY A 26 0.15 2.66 -5.77
N LEU A 27 -0.70 3.67 -5.64
CA LEU A 27 -1.83 3.61 -4.73
C LEU A 27 -2.86 2.51 -5.08
N ASP A 28 -2.98 2.09 -6.34
CA ASP A 28 -3.94 1.02 -6.69
C ASP A 28 -3.53 -0.33 -6.08
N ALA A 29 -2.22 -0.61 -6.02
CA ALA A 29 -1.70 -1.78 -5.34
C ALA A 29 -1.89 -1.69 -3.81
N VAL A 30 -1.72 -0.49 -3.23
CA VAL A 30 -2.05 -0.22 -1.81
C VAL A 30 -3.51 -0.53 -1.54
N TYR A 31 -4.42 0.03 -2.34
CA TYR A 31 -5.86 -0.15 -2.15
C TYR A 31 -6.24 -1.61 -2.25
N ARG A 32 -5.75 -2.32 -3.28
CA ARG A 32 -6.02 -3.75 -3.44
C ARG A 32 -5.53 -4.56 -2.25
N TYR A 33 -4.33 -4.28 -1.76
CA TYR A 33 -3.78 -4.97 -0.59
C TYR A 33 -4.62 -4.75 0.67
N LEU A 34 -5.08 -3.53 0.92
CA LEU A 34 -5.94 -3.24 2.08
C LEU A 34 -7.31 -3.91 1.96
N ILE A 35 -7.90 -3.93 0.76
CA ILE A 35 -9.15 -4.64 0.48
C ILE A 35 -8.98 -6.14 0.78
N ASP A 36 -7.95 -6.77 0.22
CA ASP A 36 -7.71 -8.21 0.39
C ASP A 36 -7.41 -8.55 1.86
N LYS A 37 -6.60 -7.73 2.54
CA LYS A 37 -6.16 -7.98 3.92
C LYS A 37 -7.24 -7.78 4.97
N TYR A 38 -8.09 -6.77 4.81
CA TYR A 38 -9.09 -6.38 5.81
C TYR A 38 -10.54 -6.65 5.37
N SER A 39 -10.74 -7.13 4.14
CA SER A 39 -12.07 -7.33 3.54
C SER A 39 -12.93 -6.06 3.54
N TRP A 40 -12.30 -4.89 3.46
CA TRP A 40 -12.98 -3.60 3.37
C TRP A 40 -13.50 -3.32 1.98
N ARG A 41 -14.53 -2.46 1.87
CA ARG A 41 -15.10 -2.17 0.55
C ARG A 41 -14.18 -1.25 -0.25
N PRO A 42 -14.14 -1.39 -1.59
CA PRO A 42 -13.23 -0.59 -2.40
C PRO A 42 -13.50 0.93 -2.33
N ASP A 43 -14.73 1.34 -2.09
CA ASP A 43 -15.13 2.74 -1.88
C ASP A 43 -14.63 3.29 -0.53
N GLU A 44 -14.70 2.50 0.53
CA GLU A 44 -14.17 2.88 1.84
C GLU A 44 -12.65 3.10 1.78
N VAL A 45 -11.93 2.17 1.14
CA VAL A 45 -10.47 2.21 1.03
C VAL A 45 -9.98 3.36 0.15
N ARG A 46 -10.68 3.66 -0.95
CA ARG A 46 -10.31 4.78 -1.86
C ARG A 46 -10.59 6.16 -1.26
N ASN A 47 -11.46 6.25 -0.25
CA ASN A 47 -11.76 7.49 0.44
C ASN A 47 -10.81 7.79 1.61
N LEU A 48 -9.88 6.89 1.93
CA LEU A 48 -8.87 7.11 2.97
C LEU A 48 -7.94 8.27 2.60
N SER A 49 -7.60 9.09 3.59
CA SER A 49 -6.60 10.14 3.41
C SER A 49 -5.19 9.54 3.27
N LEU A 50 -4.25 10.31 2.71
CA LEU A 50 -2.85 9.86 2.62
C LEU A 50 -2.22 9.59 3.99
N GLU A 51 -2.62 10.33 5.04
CA GLU A 51 -2.13 10.11 6.40
C GLU A 51 -2.71 8.82 7.01
N ASP A 52 -3.96 8.48 6.72
CA ASP A 52 -4.55 7.21 7.15
C ASP A 52 -3.88 6.02 6.44
N LEU A 53 -3.60 6.16 5.14
CA LEU A 53 -2.83 5.15 4.40
C LEU A 53 -1.43 4.96 5.00
N LYS A 54 -0.75 6.05 5.35
CA LYS A 54 0.55 6.00 6.03
C LYS A 54 0.45 5.26 7.37
N LEU A 55 -0.57 5.56 8.18
CA LEU A 55 -0.78 4.90 9.46
C LEU A 55 -1.02 3.39 9.28
N LEU A 56 -1.90 3.01 8.34
CA LEU A 56 -2.22 1.61 8.06
C LEU A 56 -1.04 0.82 7.49
N LEU A 57 -0.12 1.49 6.80
CA LEU A 57 1.08 0.91 6.20
C LEU A 57 2.34 1.04 7.07
N ALA A 58 2.29 1.65 8.25
CA ALA A 58 3.46 1.90 9.08
C ALA A 58 4.26 0.62 9.44
N GLY A 59 3.57 -0.53 9.56
CA GLY A 59 4.22 -1.84 9.79
C GLY A 59 4.61 -2.60 8.52
N TYR A 60 4.38 -2.04 7.32
CA TYR A 60 4.78 -2.66 6.05
C TYR A 60 6.28 -2.52 5.81
N GLU A 61 6.90 -1.41 6.23
CA GLU A 61 8.34 -1.15 6.07
C GLU A 61 9.22 -2.14 6.87
N GLU A 62 8.77 -2.61 8.03
CA GLU A 62 9.49 -3.58 8.87
C GLU A 62 9.62 -4.97 8.22
N LYS A 63 8.59 -5.40 7.47
CA LYS A 63 8.63 -6.70 6.77
C LYS A 63 9.51 -6.63 5.52
N ALA A 64 9.42 -5.53 4.79
CA ALA A 64 10.22 -5.32 3.59
C ALA A 64 11.73 -5.26 3.86
N THR A 65 12.17 -5.02 5.10
CA THR A 65 13.61 -5.01 5.48
C THR A 65 14.11 -6.36 6.01
N THR A 66 13.23 -7.26 6.42
CA THR A 66 13.62 -8.57 6.98
C THR A 66 13.78 -9.65 5.89
N ASP A 67 13.14 -9.47 4.73
CA ASP A 67 13.21 -10.43 3.61
C ASP A 67 14.47 -10.29 2.72
N TRP A 68 15.40 -9.36 3.06
CA TRP A 68 16.66 -9.15 2.32
C TRP A 68 17.95 -9.42 3.12
N ILE A 69 17.86 -10.13 4.25
CA ILE A 69 19.02 -10.60 5.03
C ILE A 69 19.05 -12.12 5.05
#